data_AF-N9QA56-F1
#
_entry.id   AF-N9QA56-F1
#
_cell.length_a   1.000
_cell.length_b   1.000
_cell.length_c   1.000
_cell.angle_alpha   90.00
_cell.angle_beta   90.00
_cell.angle_gamma   90.00
#
_symmetry.space_group_name_H-M   'P 1'
#
loop_
_entity.id
_entity.type
_entity.pdbx_description
1 polymer ?
#
loop_
_entity_poly.entity_id
_entity_poly.type
_entity_poly.pdbx_seq_one_letter_code
_entity_poly.pdbx_strand_id
1 'polypeptide(L)'
;MTTLHTVSFQKKLLVSLIGLCFSQSVFALQELTDQGLSETTGEGIAILPTNSFFVFREAGANETLNALLTDRTKDTGYIHYLPIGGLTSTVQDTNKDGYVSDGTTAIGGTVRPIDHSVGKADLYLYGLALSKNASNNSNSRLDSGMTGSTANAAITSWGTAANPWLFKTTTAKNVPNFSATTCSGAADTKCQVTYLNLEAPLYETTVPTLAANGADAYNLKLALWADAFVRDQSKAEGDANQFNLGENFGQNTTGRANRLRLQGVWNGFSVNGSNLQVFQTLGGATNTNGMSSFYNNTLGLSGILRFNSGTGTTASDADVLRLSTRECGAGNPNGCTTGTAQGLLASPGVSGSGATTAPNFSPDEGLFIYNLNTNLVLGSLYQPLILGSDGKNFSLEIARIPNKVEIYSKIYTRYAGDTGDSTVTYYGSTCNVFTCGTSTLAGYQGGSPRNDYGSSSLPANTTLPTHSSISIGSVTQGANNLLIADKSASAVGISFGKAGTSGATNMGSAVIDGLLIQHMKITTAGL
;
A
#
# COMPACT_ATOMS: atom_id res chain seq x y z
N MET A 1 24.84 -3.65 -87.53
CA MET A 1 24.86 -2.95 -86.23
C MET A 1 23.83 -3.66 -85.34
N THR A 2 24.25 -4.73 -84.68
CA THR A 2 23.38 -5.64 -83.93
C THR A 2 23.55 -5.38 -82.44
N THR A 3 22.52 -4.80 -81.84
CA THR A 3 22.37 -4.56 -80.41
C THR A 3 22.28 -5.87 -79.63
N LEU A 4 23.22 -6.12 -78.71
CA LEU A 4 23.10 -7.15 -77.68
C LEU A 4 22.66 -6.49 -76.36
N HIS A 5 21.43 -6.77 -75.95
CA HIS A 5 20.94 -6.53 -74.59
C HIS A 5 21.36 -7.71 -73.70
N THR A 6 22.38 -7.53 -72.86
CA THR A 6 22.74 -8.51 -71.84
C THR A 6 22.02 -8.18 -70.54
N VAL A 7 20.93 -8.93 -70.32
CA VAL A 7 20.16 -9.10 -69.06
C VAL A 7 19.13 -8.02 -68.73
N SER A 8 17.85 -8.34 -68.98
CA SER A 8 16.69 -7.62 -68.46
C SER A 8 16.34 -8.13 -67.06
N PHE A 9 16.70 -7.37 -66.02
CA PHE A 9 16.30 -7.69 -64.65
C PHE A 9 14.80 -7.42 -64.48
N GLN A 10 14.01 -8.44 -64.14
CA GLN A 10 12.57 -8.27 -64.02
C GLN A 10 12.23 -7.33 -62.86
N LYS A 11 11.49 -6.25 -63.13
CA LYS A 11 11.09 -5.24 -62.13
C LYS A 11 10.47 -5.86 -60.87
N LYS A 12 9.76 -7.00 -61.01
CA LYS A 12 9.17 -7.74 -59.87
C LYS A 12 10.23 -8.31 -58.92
N LEU A 13 11.37 -8.79 -59.44
CA LEU A 13 12.46 -9.35 -58.64
C LEU A 13 13.18 -8.26 -57.84
N LEU A 14 13.41 -7.09 -58.46
CA LEU A 14 14.02 -5.94 -57.80
C LEU A 14 13.12 -5.40 -56.67
N VAL A 15 11.81 -5.32 -56.89
CA VAL A 15 10.85 -4.88 -55.86
C VAL A 15 10.78 -5.87 -54.70
N SER A 16 10.87 -7.18 -54.96
CA SER A 16 10.91 -8.20 -53.90
C SER A 16 12.19 -8.14 -53.08
N LEU A 17 13.34 -7.90 -53.71
CA LEU A 17 14.63 -7.78 -53.01
C LEU A 17 14.69 -6.52 -52.15
N ILE A 18 14.16 -5.39 -52.65
CA ILE A 18 13.98 -4.16 -51.88
C ILE A 18 13.05 -4.42 -50.69
N GLY A 19 11.91 -5.10 -50.90
CA GLY A 19 11.00 -5.46 -49.81
C GLY A 19 11.64 -6.33 -48.73
N LEU A 20 12.55 -7.24 -49.11
CA LEU A 20 13.29 -8.10 -48.17
C LEU A 20 14.40 -7.35 -47.42
N CYS A 21 15.01 -6.32 -48.03
CA CYS A 21 16.00 -5.48 -47.38
C CYS A 21 15.39 -4.39 -46.47
N PHE A 22 14.10 -4.08 -46.63
CA PHE A 22 13.36 -3.11 -45.80
C PHE A 22 12.35 -3.77 -44.85
N SER A 23 12.22 -5.10 -44.83
CA SER A 23 11.42 -5.78 -43.83
C SER A 23 12.10 -5.65 -42.47
N GLN A 24 11.45 -4.95 -41.54
CA GLN A 24 11.91 -4.82 -40.16
C GLN A 24 12.04 -6.23 -39.55
N SER A 25 13.14 -6.48 -38.84
CA SER A 25 13.33 -7.70 -38.06
C SER A 25 12.18 -7.81 -37.05
N VAL A 26 11.22 -8.68 -37.31
CA VAL A 26 10.23 -9.07 -36.31
C VAL A 26 10.98 -10.02 -35.37
N PHE A 27 11.36 -9.53 -34.19
CA PHE A 27 11.84 -10.39 -33.12
C PHE A 27 10.65 -11.26 -32.66
N ALA A 28 10.55 -12.46 -33.23
CA ALA A 28 9.76 -13.52 -32.64
C ALA A 28 10.46 -13.94 -31.34
N LEU A 29 9.69 -14.06 -30.25
CA LEU A 29 10.14 -14.52 -28.93
C LEU A 29 10.90 -15.85 -29.07
N GLN A 30 12.23 -15.77 -29.03
CA GLN A 30 13.12 -16.91 -28.95
C GLN A 30 13.19 -17.37 -27.49
N GLU A 31 13.07 -18.67 -27.25
CA GLU A 31 13.23 -19.26 -25.92
C GLU A 31 14.66 -18.98 -25.41
N LEU A 32 14.78 -18.12 -24.40
CA LEU A 32 16.04 -17.92 -23.68
C LEU A 32 16.25 -19.08 -22.72
N THR A 33 17.44 -19.66 -22.73
CA THR A 33 17.87 -20.66 -21.75
C THR A 33 18.01 -20.01 -20.37
N ASP A 34 17.75 -20.74 -19.29
CA ASP A 34 17.93 -20.26 -17.90
C ASP A 34 19.33 -19.67 -17.65
N GLN A 35 20.35 -20.21 -18.33
CA GLN A 35 21.72 -19.68 -18.31
C GLN A 35 21.78 -18.25 -18.88
N GLY A 36 21.13 -18.01 -20.04
CA GLY A 36 21.05 -16.69 -20.67
C GLY A 36 20.21 -15.69 -19.88
N LEU A 37 19.13 -16.15 -19.23
CA LEU A 37 18.32 -15.33 -18.31
C LEU A 37 19.11 -14.93 -17.05
N SER A 38 20.05 -15.76 -16.59
CA SER A 38 20.92 -15.43 -15.45
C SER A 38 21.99 -14.38 -15.79
N GLU A 39 22.34 -14.24 -17.08
CA GLU A 39 23.35 -13.30 -17.59
C GLU A 39 22.74 -11.95 -17.99
N THR A 40 21.45 -11.90 -18.36
CA THR A 40 20.69 -10.65 -18.56
C THR A 40 20.39 -9.95 -17.24
N THR A 41 21.42 -9.35 -16.64
CA THR A 41 21.28 -8.41 -15.53
C THR A 41 20.98 -7.02 -16.09
N GLY A 42 19.80 -6.46 -15.79
CA GLY A 42 19.46 -5.07 -16.15
C GLY A 42 18.24 -4.88 -17.06
N GLU A 43 17.52 -5.94 -17.43
CA GLU A 43 16.24 -5.80 -18.13
C GLU A 43 15.11 -5.51 -17.14
N GLY A 44 14.31 -4.49 -17.45
CA GLY A 44 13.17 -4.09 -16.64
C GLY A 44 12.11 -3.42 -17.51
N ILE A 45 10.87 -3.51 -17.05
CA ILE A 45 9.73 -2.86 -17.68
C ILE A 45 9.55 -1.49 -17.04
N ALA A 46 9.66 -0.44 -17.85
CA ALA A 46 9.24 0.90 -17.46
C ALA A 46 7.75 1.06 -17.75
N ILE A 47 6.98 1.48 -16.74
CA ILE A 47 5.55 1.73 -16.85
C ILE A 47 5.29 3.22 -16.63
N LEU A 48 4.53 3.84 -17.51
CA LEU A 48 4.14 5.25 -17.40
C LEU A 48 2.62 5.36 -17.54
N PRO A 49 1.87 5.31 -16.42
CA PRO A 49 0.44 5.56 -16.45
C PRO A 49 0.17 7.02 -16.84
N THR A 50 -0.62 7.21 -17.90
CA THR A 50 -1.04 8.54 -18.38
C THR A 50 -2.54 8.57 -18.62
N ASN A 51 -3.17 9.70 -18.30
CA ASN A 51 -4.62 9.89 -18.37
C ASN A 51 -5.41 8.73 -17.75
N SER A 52 -4.90 8.21 -16.63
CA SER A 52 -5.40 7.00 -15.99
C SER A 52 -6.03 7.31 -14.64
N PHE A 53 -7.09 6.59 -14.34
CA PHE A 53 -7.67 6.47 -13.00
C PHE A 53 -8.25 5.07 -12.88
N PHE A 54 -8.54 4.66 -11.66
CA PHE A 54 -9.03 3.32 -11.35
C PHE A 54 -10.28 3.43 -10.51
N VAL A 55 -11.30 2.63 -10.85
CA VAL A 55 -12.58 2.57 -10.13
C VAL A 55 -13.11 1.14 -10.15
N PHE A 56 -13.58 0.68 -9.00
CA PHE A 56 -14.45 -0.49 -8.90
C PHE A 56 -15.87 -0.12 -9.28
N ARG A 57 -16.46 -0.97 -10.11
CA ARG A 57 -17.80 -0.84 -10.69
C ARG A 57 -18.50 -2.20 -10.59
N GLU A 58 -19.82 -2.19 -10.60
CA GLU A 58 -20.61 -3.42 -10.65
C GLU A 58 -20.23 -4.27 -11.87
N ALA A 59 -20.41 -5.59 -11.78
CA ALA A 59 -20.17 -6.47 -12.91
C ALA A 59 -21.14 -6.15 -14.05
N GLY A 60 -20.61 -5.91 -15.25
CA GLY A 60 -21.44 -5.53 -16.40
C GLY A 60 -20.63 -5.29 -17.67
N ALA A 61 -21.32 -4.80 -18.70
CA ALA A 61 -20.69 -4.40 -19.94
C ALA A 61 -19.78 -3.16 -19.75
N ASN A 62 -18.80 -2.98 -20.64
CA ASN A 62 -17.94 -1.80 -20.64
C ASN A 62 -18.76 -0.51 -20.70
N GLU A 63 -18.45 0.43 -19.81
CA GLU A 63 -19.15 1.70 -19.70
C GLU A 63 -18.43 2.81 -20.45
N THR A 64 -19.18 3.82 -20.88
CA THR A 64 -18.58 5.04 -21.42
C THR A 64 -17.88 5.83 -20.31
N LEU A 65 -16.85 6.62 -20.67
CA LEU A 65 -16.17 7.48 -19.70
C LEU A 65 -17.13 8.43 -18.98
N ASN A 66 -18.11 8.99 -19.69
CA ASN A 66 -19.12 9.85 -19.08
C ASN A 66 -19.93 9.09 -18.01
N ALA A 67 -20.37 7.86 -18.30
CA ALA A 67 -21.08 7.04 -17.32
C ALA A 67 -20.24 6.75 -16.08
N LEU A 68 -18.95 6.42 -16.24
CA LEU A 68 -18.04 6.20 -15.10
C LEU A 68 -17.92 7.42 -14.17
N LEU A 69 -18.03 8.64 -14.72
CA LEU A 69 -17.84 9.89 -13.99
C LEU A 69 -19.14 10.47 -13.41
N THR A 70 -20.30 10.15 -14.00
CA THR A 70 -21.59 10.75 -13.61
C THR A 70 -22.55 9.77 -12.95
N ASP A 71 -22.48 8.48 -13.28
CA ASP A 71 -23.39 7.47 -12.75
C ASP A 71 -22.76 6.75 -11.55
N ARG A 72 -23.16 7.14 -10.35
CA ARG A 72 -22.70 6.56 -9.09
C ARG A 72 -23.53 5.36 -8.63
N THR A 73 -24.60 5.01 -9.35
CA THR A 73 -25.48 3.89 -8.96
C THR A 73 -24.70 2.58 -8.97
N LYS A 74 -23.78 2.41 -9.92
CA LYS A 74 -23.00 1.17 -10.08
C LYS A 74 -21.66 1.16 -9.37
N ASP A 75 -21.46 2.02 -8.37
CA ASP A 75 -20.25 2.06 -7.53
C ASP A 75 -20.21 0.94 -6.48
N THR A 76 -20.61 -0.26 -6.90
CA THR A 76 -20.92 -1.38 -6.02
C THR A 76 -19.92 -2.51 -6.16
N GLY A 77 -18.99 -2.43 -7.12
CA GLY A 77 -17.89 -3.39 -7.26
C GLY A 77 -17.09 -3.50 -5.96
N TYR A 78 -16.82 -4.73 -5.52
CA TYR A 78 -16.36 -4.99 -4.15
C TYR A 78 -15.25 -6.04 -4.06
N ILE A 79 -14.52 -5.97 -2.94
CA ILE A 79 -13.74 -7.06 -2.36
C ILE A 79 -14.54 -7.58 -1.17
N HIS A 80 -14.79 -8.88 -1.15
CA HIS A 80 -15.56 -9.55 -0.10
C HIS A 80 -14.64 -10.44 0.72
N TYR A 81 -14.54 -10.13 2.01
CA TYR A 81 -13.78 -10.91 2.97
C TYR A 81 -14.75 -11.76 3.79
N LEU A 82 -14.91 -13.01 3.36
CA LEU A 82 -15.79 -13.99 4.00
C LEU A 82 -14.97 -14.95 4.89
N PRO A 83 -15.17 -14.96 6.22
CA PRO A 83 -14.56 -15.96 7.07
C PRO A 83 -15.18 -17.34 6.81
N ILE A 84 -14.31 -18.31 6.50
CA ILE A 84 -14.67 -19.71 6.31
C ILE A 84 -14.46 -20.51 7.60
N GLY A 85 -15.17 -21.64 7.73
CA GLY A 85 -15.09 -22.54 8.90
C GLY A 85 -16.12 -22.22 10.00
N GLY A 86 -16.64 -23.23 10.70
CA GLY A 86 -17.64 -23.06 11.76
C GLY A 86 -17.09 -22.37 13.01
N LEU A 87 -17.95 -21.75 13.83
CA LEU A 87 -17.52 -21.34 15.16
C LEU A 87 -17.35 -22.58 16.05
N THR A 88 -16.38 -22.54 16.95
CA THR A 88 -16.20 -23.60 17.96
C THR A 88 -17.23 -23.43 19.07
N SER A 89 -17.59 -24.53 19.75
CA SER A 89 -18.47 -24.48 20.91
C SER A 89 -17.92 -23.59 22.02
N THR A 90 -16.59 -23.53 22.18
CA THR A 90 -15.91 -22.67 23.17
C THR A 90 -16.20 -21.18 22.97
N VAL A 91 -16.33 -20.72 21.72
CA VAL A 91 -16.63 -19.32 21.43
C VAL A 91 -18.13 -19.04 21.56
N GLN A 92 -18.97 -20.05 21.33
CA GLN A 92 -20.43 -19.95 21.44
C GLN A 92 -20.94 -20.06 22.89
N ASP A 93 -20.19 -20.69 23.78
CA ASP A 93 -20.42 -20.75 25.22
C ASP A 93 -19.95 -19.43 25.86
N THR A 94 -20.81 -18.42 25.76
CA THR A 94 -20.53 -17.05 26.19
C THR A 94 -20.57 -16.88 27.71
N ASN A 95 -21.32 -17.74 28.39
CA ASN A 95 -21.44 -17.74 29.85
C ASN A 95 -20.42 -18.68 30.54
N LYS A 96 -19.70 -19.48 29.76
CA LYS A 96 -18.62 -20.40 30.18
C LYS A 96 -19.09 -21.53 31.09
N ASP A 97 -20.32 -22.01 30.91
CA ASP A 97 -20.88 -23.11 31.70
C ASP A 97 -20.56 -24.51 31.11
N GLY A 98 -19.88 -24.55 29.97
CA GLY A 98 -19.52 -25.76 29.24
C GLY A 98 -20.56 -26.20 28.19
N TYR A 99 -21.62 -25.42 27.98
CA TYR A 99 -22.72 -25.74 27.07
C TYR A 99 -23.08 -24.52 26.22
N VAL A 100 -23.66 -24.79 25.04
CA VAL A 100 -24.22 -23.75 24.16
C VAL A 100 -25.72 -23.92 24.18
N SER A 101 -26.46 -22.96 24.75
CA SER A 101 -27.90 -23.11 24.99
C SER A 101 -28.73 -21.93 24.48
N ASP A 102 -29.93 -22.24 23.98
CA ASP A 102 -30.99 -21.29 23.65
C ASP A 102 -31.88 -20.93 24.87
N GLY A 103 -31.53 -21.41 26.07
CA GLY A 103 -32.30 -21.18 27.30
C GLY A 103 -33.64 -21.92 27.39
N THR A 104 -33.96 -22.79 26.44
CA THR A 104 -35.25 -23.49 26.36
C THR A 104 -35.12 -24.99 26.10
N THR A 105 -34.13 -25.40 25.31
CA THR A 105 -33.83 -26.77 24.97
C THR A 105 -33.01 -27.42 26.09
N ALA A 106 -33.52 -28.51 26.66
CA ALA A 106 -32.81 -29.25 27.72
C ALA A 106 -31.57 -29.96 27.17
N ILE A 107 -30.40 -29.72 27.79
CA ILE A 107 -29.12 -30.34 27.42
C ILE A 107 -28.64 -31.20 28.58
N GLY A 108 -28.70 -32.52 28.40
CA GLY A 108 -28.43 -33.47 29.49
C GLY A 108 -29.54 -33.50 30.55
N GLY A 109 -30.80 -33.29 30.13
CA GLY A 109 -31.98 -33.40 30.99
C GLY A 109 -32.32 -32.16 31.82
N THR A 110 -31.54 -31.07 31.71
CA THR A 110 -31.81 -29.78 32.39
C THR A 110 -31.72 -28.63 31.39
N VAL A 111 -32.59 -27.64 31.54
CA VAL A 111 -32.50 -26.37 30.79
C VAL A 111 -31.37 -25.53 31.36
N ARG A 112 -30.48 -25.05 30.50
CA ARG A 112 -29.29 -24.29 30.89
C ARG A 112 -29.52 -22.79 30.69
N PRO A 113 -28.74 -21.93 31.37
CA PRO A 113 -28.75 -20.50 31.09
C PRO A 113 -28.49 -20.23 29.60
N ILE A 114 -29.17 -19.22 29.05
CA ILE A 114 -29.05 -18.87 27.63
C ILE A 114 -27.68 -18.26 27.34
N ASP A 115 -27.14 -18.56 26.17
CA ASP A 115 -25.95 -17.91 25.61
C ASP A 115 -26.31 -16.70 24.75
N HIS A 116 -25.42 -15.73 24.71
CA HIS A 116 -25.46 -14.68 23.71
C HIS A 116 -25.02 -15.23 22.35
N SER A 117 -25.68 -14.75 21.29
CA SER A 117 -25.33 -15.10 19.92
C SER A 117 -23.95 -14.55 19.55
N VAL A 118 -23.13 -15.41 18.95
CA VAL A 118 -21.85 -15.02 18.34
C VAL A 118 -21.96 -15.19 16.84
N GLY A 119 -21.76 -14.09 16.10
CA GLY A 119 -21.76 -14.10 14.65
C GLY A 119 -20.36 -14.03 14.07
N LYS A 120 -20.26 -14.24 12.76
CA LYS A 120 -19.01 -14.10 12.01
C LYS A 120 -18.93 -12.70 11.42
N ALA A 121 -17.73 -12.13 11.39
CA ALA A 121 -17.50 -10.84 10.73
C ALA A 121 -17.52 -11.03 9.22
N ASP A 122 -18.45 -10.39 8.51
CA ASP A 122 -18.56 -10.46 7.05
C ASP A 122 -18.28 -9.06 6.49
N LEU A 123 -17.17 -8.88 5.77
CA LEU A 123 -16.65 -7.56 5.41
C LEU A 123 -16.71 -7.32 3.91
N TYR A 124 -17.23 -6.17 3.51
CA TYR A 124 -17.25 -5.69 2.14
C TYR A 124 -16.48 -4.39 2.05
N LEU A 125 -15.53 -4.32 1.11
CA LEU A 125 -14.90 -3.07 0.69
C LEU A 125 -15.34 -2.81 -0.74
N TYR A 126 -16.06 -1.72 -0.99
CA TYR A 126 -16.67 -1.48 -2.29
C TYR A 126 -16.47 -0.06 -2.77
N GLY A 127 -16.61 0.10 -4.09
CA GLY A 127 -16.42 1.37 -4.75
C GLY A 127 -15.00 1.93 -4.55
N LEU A 128 -13.99 1.07 -4.43
CA LEU A 128 -12.59 1.51 -4.39
C LEU A 128 -12.29 2.39 -5.61
N ALA A 129 -11.63 3.51 -5.41
CA ALA A 129 -11.21 4.41 -6.48
C ALA A 129 -9.86 5.03 -6.18
N LEU A 130 -9.01 5.14 -7.20
CA LEU A 130 -7.72 5.80 -7.17
C LEU A 130 -7.63 6.76 -8.36
N SER A 131 -7.38 8.03 -8.07
CA SER A 131 -7.45 9.13 -9.04
C SER A 131 -6.53 10.28 -8.62
N LYS A 132 -6.47 11.35 -9.40
CA LYS A 132 -5.93 12.61 -8.89
C LYS A 132 -6.98 13.32 -8.02
N ASN A 133 -6.53 14.11 -7.07
CA ASN A 133 -7.38 14.98 -6.27
C ASN A 133 -7.50 16.36 -6.94
N ALA A 134 -8.53 16.57 -7.74
CA ALA A 134 -8.75 17.82 -8.48
C ALA A 134 -9.63 18.82 -7.73
N SER A 135 -10.66 18.35 -7.01
CA SER A 135 -11.64 19.25 -6.35
C SER A 135 -11.37 19.51 -4.87
N ASN A 136 -10.45 18.75 -4.26
CA ASN A 136 -10.27 18.69 -2.80
C ASN A 136 -11.51 18.27 -2.02
N ASN A 137 -12.57 17.76 -2.66
CA ASN A 137 -13.76 17.34 -1.93
C ASN A 137 -13.46 16.04 -1.14
N SER A 138 -13.36 16.15 0.19
CA SER A 138 -13.14 15.04 1.14
C SER A 138 -14.40 14.18 1.40
N ASN A 139 -15.52 14.48 0.74
CA ASN A 139 -16.76 13.70 0.77
C ASN A 139 -17.10 13.05 -0.58
N SER A 140 -16.35 13.35 -1.64
CA SER A 140 -16.54 12.71 -2.94
C SER A 140 -15.52 11.61 -3.17
N ARG A 141 -16.02 10.48 -3.67
CA ARG A 141 -15.20 9.34 -4.08
C ARG A 141 -14.26 9.66 -5.25
N LEU A 142 -14.77 10.40 -6.23
CA LEU A 142 -14.11 10.65 -7.51
C LEU A 142 -14.48 12.06 -7.98
N ASP A 143 -13.55 12.75 -8.63
CA ASP A 143 -13.83 14.05 -9.24
C ASP A 143 -14.54 13.87 -10.58
N SER A 144 -15.79 14.33 -10.65
CA SER A 144 -16.66 14.15 -11.81
C SER A 144 -16.35 15.13 -12.94
N GLY A 145 -16.82 14.80 -14.14
CA GLY A 145 -16.71 15.65 -15.32
C GLY A 145 -15.38 15.53 -16.06
N MET A 146 -15.27 16.31 -17.13
CA MET A 146 -14.13 16.30 -18.06
C MET A 146 -13.66 17.73 -18.31
N THR A 147 -12.35 17.88 -18.50
CA THR A 147 -11.74 19.10 -19.02
C THR A 147 -11.17 18.78 -20.40
N GLY A 148 -11.83 19.29 -21.45
CA GLY A 148 -11.59 18.82 -22.81
C GLY A 148 -11.94 17.33 -22.95
N SER A 149 -11.00 16.52 -23.43
CA SER A 149 -11.19 15.07 -23.59
C SER A 149 -10.65 14.24 -22.43
N THR A 150 -10.17 14.86 -21.36
CA THR A 150 -9.57 14.19 -20.21
C THR A 150 -10.49 14.26 -19.00
N ALA A 151 -10.70 13.13 -18.32
CA ALA A 151 -11.48 13.10 -17.09
C ALA A 151 -10.82 13.95 -15.99
N ASN A 152 -11.62 14.65 -15.19
CA ASN A 152 -11.10 15.43 -14.06
C ASN A 152 -10.43 14.54 -12.99
N ALA A 153 -10.83 13.27 -12.90
CA ALA A 153 -10.19 12.27 -12.04
C ALA A 153 -8.91 11.66 -12.63
N ALA A 154 -8.64 11.83 -13.93
CA ALA A 154 -7.50 11.19 -14.56
C ALA A 154 -6.18 11.83 -14.11
N ILE A 155 -5.27 10.98 -13.64
CA ILE A 155 -3.88 11.33 -13.39
C ILE A 155 -3.24 11.53 -14.76
N THR A 156 -2.84 12.78 -15.06
CA THR A 156 -2.33 13.14 -16.39
C THR A 156 -1.05 12.35 -16.70
N SER A 157 -0.13 12.31 -15.74
CA SER A 157 1.07 11.49 -15.78
C SER A 157 1.44 11.04 -14.37
N TRP A 158 1.75 9.75 -14.20
CA TRP A 158 2.31 9.22 -12.95
C TRP A 158 3.76 8.84 -13.13
N GLY A 159 4.63 9.85 -13.05
CA GLY A 159 6.04 9.76 -13.40
C GLY A 159 6.32 10.42 -14.76
N THR A 160 7.52 10.20 -15.28
CA THR A 160 7.96 10.67 -16.61
C THR A 160 8.82 9.60 -17.28
N ALA A 161 9.21 9.79 -18.54
CA ALA A 161 10.16 8.89 -19.19
C ALA A 161 11.53 8.82 -18.46
N ALA A 162 11.94 9.90 -17.78
CA ALA A 162 13.17 9.93 -16.98
C ALA A 162 12.98 9.38 -15.56
N ASN A 163 11.74 9.32 -15.08
CA ASN A 163 11.37 8.85 -13.75
C ASN A 163 10.07 8.01 -13.79
N PRO A 164 10.09 6.83 -14.44
CA PRO A 164 8.89 6.00 -14.59
C PRO A 164 8.68 5.09 -13.39
N TRP A 165 7.57 4.35 -13.38
CA TRP A 165 7.49 3.13 -12.58
C TRP A 165 8.43 2.09 -13.17
N LEU A 166 9.10 1.32 -12.32
CA LEU A 166 10.04 0.29 -12.73
C LEU A 166 9.64 -1.06 -12.14
N PHE A 167 9.50 -2.06 -12.99
CA PHE A 167 9.45 -3.46 -12.61
C PHE A 167 10.68 -4.16 -13.19
N LYS A 168 11.68 -4.45 -12.36
CA LYS A 168 13.02 -4.84 -12.83
C LYS A 168 13.65 -5.92 -11.97
N THR A 169 14.54 -6.69 -12.57
CA THR A 169 15.46 -7.58 -11.85
C THR A 169 16.87 -7.02 -11.94
N THR A 170 17.55 -6.89 -10.80
CA THR A 170 18.93 -6.40 -10.76
C THR A 170 19.70 -7.01 -9.60
N THR A 171 21.02 -6.96 -9.67
CA THR A 171 21.93 -7.47 -8.64
C THR A 171 22.59 -6.32 -7.89
N ALA A 172 22.35 -6.22 -6.58
CA ALA A 172 23.14 -5.36 -5.71
C ALA A 172 24.46 -6.04 -5.36
N LYS A 173 25.55 -5.26 -5.36
CA LYS A 173 26.90 -5.71 -5.04
C LYS A 173 27.34 -5.18 -3.67
N ASN A 174 28.36 -5.81 -3.10
CA ASN A 174 28.91 -5.47 -1.79
C ASN A 174 27.87 -5.49 -0.65
N VAL A 175 26.80 -6.27 -0.81
CA VAL A 175 25.77 -6.41 0.22
C VAL A 175 26.39 -7.17 1.39
N PRO A 176 26.47 -6.57 2.60
CA PRO A 176 27.00 -7.27 3.75
C PRO A 176 26.19 -8.53 4.05
N ASN A 177 26.86 -9.65 4.26
CA ASN A 177 26.23 -10.92 4.63
C ASN A 177 26.41 -11.25 6.12
N PHE A 178 25.67 -12.26 6.56
CA PHE A 178 25.71 -12.77 7.93
C PHE A 178 26.96 -13.63 8.25
N SER A 179 27.87 -13.83 7.29
CA SER A 179 29.12 -14.57 7.52
C SER A 179 30.07 -13.82 8.46
N ALA A 180 30.89 -14.56 9.19
CA ALA A 180 32.01 -14.00 9.94
C ALA A 180 33.06 -13.33 9.02
N THR A 181 33.18 -13.81 7.78
CA THR A 181 34.08 -13.23 6.77
C THR A 181 33.45 -12.00 6.12
N THR A 182 34.24 -10.94 5.93
CA THR A 182 33.84 -9.74 5.21
C THR A 182 33.81 -9.97 3.70
N CYS A 183 33.00 -9.17 2.99
CA CYS A 183 32.95 -9.19 1.53
C CYS A 183 34.33 -8.86 0.93
N SER A 184 34.71 -9.61 -0.10
CA SER A 184 35.99 -9.41 -0.81
C SER A 184 35.87 -8.48 -2.04
N GLY A 185 34.84 -7.63 -2.05
CA GLY A 185 34.59 -6.63 -3.07
C GLY A 185 33.42 -6.96 -4.01
N ALA A 186 33.22 -6.14 -5.03
CA ALA A 186 32.01 -6.17 -5.86
C ALA A 186 31.81 -7.47 -6.67
N ALA A 187 32.89 -8.21 -6.92
CA ALA A 187 32.87 -9.49 -7.63
C ALA A 187 32.62 -10.70 -6.72
N ASP A 188 32.57 -10.51 -5.40
CA ASP A 188 32.29 -11.58 -4.45
C ASP A 188 30.82 -12.00 -4.54
N THR A 189 30.58 -13.18 -5.12
CA THR A 189 29.23 -13.73 -5.31
C THR A 189 28.50 -13.98 -3.98
N LYS A 190 29.24 -14.10 -2.86
CA LYS A 190 28.66 -14.23 -1.51
C LYS A 190 28.15 -12.90 -0.95
N CYS A 191 28.37 -11.80 -1.66
CA CYS A 191 27.93 -10.44 -1.32
C CYS A 191 27.16 -9.78 -2.47
N GLN A 192 26.56 -10.61 -3.33
CA GLN A 192 25.68 -10.18 -4.41
C GLN A 192 24.27 -10.66 -4.13
N VAL A 193 23.31 -9.74 -4.10
CA VAL A 193 21.88 -10.07 -3.95
C VAL A 193 21.15 -9.67 -5.20
N THR A 194 20.65 -10.66 -5.92
CA THR A 194 19.72 -10.45 -7.02
C THR A 194 18.31 -10.33 -6.46
N TYR A 195 17.59 -9.29 -6.86
CA TYR A 195 16.23 -9.01 -6.41
C TYR A 195 15.32 -8.65 -7.57
N LEU A 196 14.06 -9.07 -7.47
CA LEU A 196 12.94 -8.55 -8.25
C LEU A 196 12.39 -7.33 -7.53
N ASN A 197 12.17 -6.23 -8.23
CA ASN A 197 11.77 -4.96 -7.63
C ASN A 197 10.62 -4.30 -8.37
N LEU A 198 9.63 -3.84 -7.61
CA LEU A 198 8.63 -2.87 -8.03
C LEU A 198 8.95 -1.53 -7.37
N GLU A 199 9.17 -0.51 -8.19
CA GLU A 199 9.59 0.82 -7.75
C GLU A 199 8.68 1.88 -8.37
N ALA A 200 8.09 2.71 -7.51
CA ALA A 200 7.37 3.90 -7.93
C ALA A 200 8.37 4.95 -8.44
N PRO A 201 7.92 5.95 -9.24
CA PRO A 201 8.74 7.10 -9.58
C PRO A 201 9.42 7.65 -8.33
N LEU A 202 10.70 7.99 -8.46
CA LEU A 202 11.48 8.55 -7.37
C LEU A 202 10.86 9.85 -6.89
N TYR A 203 10.94 10.09 -5.59
CA TYR A 203 10.45 11.32 -5.01
C TYR A 203 11.39 12.48 -5.37
N GLU A 204 10.87 13.52 -6.01
CA GLU A 204 11.65 14.68 -6.42
C GLU A 204 11.90 15.62 -5.23
N THR A 205 13.11 16.16 -5.15
CA THR A 205 13.43 17.18 -4.12
C THR A 205 12.69 18.49 -4.37
N THR A 206 12.29 18.74 -5.60
CA THR A 206 11.41 19.85 -5.99
C THR A 206 10.21 19.26 -6.74
N VAL A 207 9.04 19.29 -6.11
CA VAL A 207 7.82 18.71 -6.68
C VAL A 207 7.45 19.43 -7.99
N PRO A 208 7.14 18.71 -9.08
CA PRO A 208 6.67 19.31 -10.32
C PRO A 208 5.40 20.13 -10.14
N THR A 209 5.28 21.22 -10.89
CA THR A 209 4.07 22.07 -10.90
C THR A 209 3.14 21.80 -12.08
N LEU A 210 3.63 21.10 -13.11
CA LEU A 210 2.87 20.76 -14.30
C LEU A 210 2.41 19.30 -14.28
N ALA A 211 1.13 19.07 -14.58
CA ALA A 211 0.54 17.73 -14.60
C ALA A 211 1.24 16.76 -15.58
N ALA A 212 1.69 17.27 -16.74
CA ALA A 212 2.45 16.49 -17.73
C ALA A 212 3.81 16.01 -17.22
N ASN A 213 4.38 16.69 -16.20
CA ASN A 213 5.64 16.32 -15.57
C ASN A 213 5.44 15.48 -14.30
N GLY A 214 4.21 15.06 -14.00
CA GLY A 214 3.92 14.20 -12.86
C GLY A 214 3.40 14.91 -11.61
N ALA A 215 3.02 16.20 -11.68
CA ALA A 215 2.49 16.93 -10.52
C ALA A 215 1.27 16.25 -9.88
N ASP A 216 0.39 15.66 -10.71
CA ASP A 216 -0.81 14.93 -10.25
C ASP A 216 -0.45 13.76 -9.32
N ALA A 217 0.74 13.15 -9.48
CA ALA A 217 1.21 12.02 -8.66
C ALA A 217 1.60 12.40 -7.22
N TYR A 218 1.68 13.69 -6.93
CA TYR A 218 1.92 14.24 -5.60
C TYR A 218 0.63 14.67 -4.89
N ASN A 219 -0.52 14.54 -5.55
CA ASN A 219 -1.83 14.94 -5.05
C ASN A 219 -2.90 13.94 -5.48
N LEU A 220 -2.79 12.70 -5.00
CA LEU A 220 -3.70 11.61 -5.33
C LEU A 220 -4.93 11.60 -4.42
N LYS A 221 -5.99 10.96 -4.91
CA LYS A 221 -7.23 10.68 -4.18
C LYS A 221 -7.49 9.18 -4.17
N LEU A 222 -7.65 8.63 -2.96
CA LEU A 222 -8.11 7.27 -2.70
C LEU A 222 -9.46 7.36 -2.01
N ALA A 223 -10.46 6.66 -2.50
CA ALA A 223 -11.75 6.61 -1.84
C ALA A 223 -12.37 5.22 -1.88
N LEU A 224 -13.10 4.88 -0.83
CA LEU A 224 -13.80 3.61 -0.69
C LEU A 224 -14.96 3.74 0.29
N TRP A 225 -15.84 2.76 0.25
CA TRP A 225 -16.74 2.45 1.35
C TRP A 225 -16.44 1.06 1.89
N ALA A 226 -16.81 0.85 3.14
CA ALA A 226 -16.73 -0.46 3.75
C ALA A 226 -17.99 -0.73 4.60
N ASP A 227 -18.48 -1.96 4.53
CA ASP A 227 -19.51 -2.49 5.42
C ASP A 227 -18.96 -3.69 6.17
N ALA A 228 -19.12 -3.70 7.48
CA ALA A 228 -18.80 -4.84 8.33
C ALA A 228 -20.09 -5.35 8.96
N PHE A 229 -20.47 -6.59 8.64
CA PHE A 229 -21.68 -7.24 9.15
C PHE A 229 -21.39 -8.29 10.21
N VAL A 230 -22.34 -8.49 11.11
CA VAL A 230 -22.42 -9.69 11.94
C VAL A 230 -23.31 -10.70 11.23
N ARG A 231 -22.71 -11.77 10.74
CA ARG A 231 -23.36 -12.84 10.00
C ARG A 231 -23.79 -13.98 10.92
N ASP A 232 -25.02 -14.46 10.72
CA ASP A 232 -25.50 -15.71 11.30
C ASP A 232 -24.80 -16.90 10.62
N GLN A 233 -24.00 -17.62 11.40
CA GLN A 233 -23.26 -18.80 10.97
C GLN A 233 -24.14 -19.97 10.51
N SER A 234 -25.42 -20.00 10.92
CA SER A 234 -26.38 -21.05 10.55
C SER A 234 -26.98 -20.83 9.16
N LYS A 235 -26.75 -19.65 8.57
CA LYS A 235 -27.32 -19.25 7.29
C LYS A 235 -26.30 -19.36 6.17
N ALA A 236 -26.75 -19.94 5.05
CA ALA A 236 -25.99 -19.95 3.81
C ALA A 236 -25.83 -18.54 3.24
N GLU A 237 -24.82 -18.35 2.41
CA GLU A 237 -24.61 -17.09 1.70
C GLU A 237 -25.80 -16.78 0.79
N GLY A 238 -26.29 -15.54 0.84
CA GLY A 238 -27.45 -15.09 0.08
C GLY A 238 -28.80 -15.37 0.76
N ASP A 239 -28.82 -16.01 1.93
CA ASP A 239 -30.05 -16.16 2.72
C ASP A 239 -30.55 -14.79 3.20
N ALA A 240 -31.86 -14.54 3.09
CA ALA A 240 -32.47 -13.25 3.48
C ALA A 240 -32.30 -12.91 4.97
N ASN A 241 -32.02 -13.90 5.83
CA ASN A 241 -31.82 -13.74 7.26
C ASN A 241 -30.35 -13.82 7.68
N GLN A 242 -29.39 -13.94 6.76
CA GLN A 242 -27.98 -14.12 7.09
C GLN A 242 -27.38 -12.99 7.95
N PHE A 243 -28.00 -11.81 8.00
CA PHE A 243 -27.57 -10.67 8.82
C PHE A 243 -28.55 -10.29 9.95
N ASN A 244 -29.59 -11.11 10.17
CA ASN A 244 -30.62 -10.88 11.18
C ASN A 244 -30.30 -11.58 12.52
N LEU A 245 -29.02 -11.84 12.82
CA LEU A 245 -28.64 -12.53 14.06
C LEU A 245 -29.14 -11.79 15.31
N GLY A 246 -29.92 -12.49 16.13
CA GLY A 246 -30.50 -11.98 17.37
C GLY A 246 -29.47 -11.84 18.50
N GLU A 247 -29.89 -11.30 19.64
CA GLU A 247 -29.02 -11.14 20.82
C GLU A 247 -28.65 -12.48 21.44
N ASN A 248 -29.60 -13.40 21.51
CA ASN A 248 -29.44 -14.71 22.14
C ASN A 248 -29.19 -15.81 21.12
N PHE A 249 -28.55 -16.89 21.55
CA PHE A 249 -28.26 -18.06 20.73
C PHE A 249 -29.54 -18.62 20.08
N GLY A 250 -29.45 -18.92 18.79
CA GLY A 250 -30.56 -19.49 18.01
C GLY A 250 -31.68 -18.52 17.65
N GLN A 251 -31.59 -17.23 18.03
CA GLN A 251 -32.61 -16.23 17.72
C GLN A 251 -32.25 -15.38 16.49
N ASN A 252 -33.27 -14.95 15.77
CA ASN A 252 -33.18 -13.94 14.71
C ASN A 252 -34.00 -12.70 15.09
N THR A 253 -33.54 -11.51 14.72
CA THR A 253 -34.22 -10.24 14.99
C THR A 253 -34.20 -9.37 13.74
N THR A 254 -35.39 -9.03 13.24
CA THR A 254 -35.54 -8.10 12.12
C THR A 254 -35.26 -6.67 12.58
N GLY A 255 -34.47 -5.91 11.80
CA GLY A 255 -34.22 -4.49 12.06
C GLY A 255 -33.09 -4.18 13.06
N ARG A 256 -32.33 -5.18 13.53
CA ARG A 256 -31.09 -4.94 14.28
C ARG A 256 -30.00 -4.42 13.34
N ALA A 257 -29.34 -3.33 13.71
CA ALA A 257 -28.18 -2.80 12.98
C ALA A 257 -26.94 -3.66 13.27
N ASN A 258 -26.88 -4.84 12.68
CA ASN A 258 -25.70 -5.71 12.71
C ASN A 258 -24.64 -5.25 11.69
N ARG A 259 -24.48 -3.94 11.51
CA ARG A 259 -23.62 -3.33 10.50
C ARG A 259 -22.86 -2.14 11.06
N LEU A 260 -21.56 -2.09 10.81
CA LEU A 260 -20.79 -0.85 10.80
C LEU A 260 -20.54 -0.46 9.33
N ARG A 261 -20.85 0.78 8.97
CA ARG A 261 -20.61 1.31 7.63
C ARG A 261 -19.68 2.51 7.71
N LEU A 262 -18.73 2.57 6.77
CA LEU A 262 -17.66 3.56 6.72
C LEU A 262 -17.50 4.12 5.31
N GLN A 263 -17.27 5.43 5.21
CA GLN A 263 -16.65 6.06 4.05
C GLN A 263 -15.21 6.44 4.41
N GLY A 264 -14.26 6.06 3.56
CA GLY A 264 -12.89 6.52 3.60
C GLY A 264 -12.56 7.36 2.37
N VAL A 265 -12.05 8.57 2.57
CA VAL A 265 -11.51 9.42 1.48
C VAL A 265 -10.16 9.97 1.93
N TRP A 266 -9.12 9.72 1.16
CA TRP A 266 -7.77 10.25 1.37
C TRP A 266 -7.38 11.12 0.19
N ASN A 267 -7.27 12.43 0.44
CA ASN A 267 -6.82 13.42 -0.52
C ASN A 267 -5.37 13.82 -0.24
N GLY A 268 -4.64 14.20 -1.30
CA GLY A 268 -3.33 14.84 -1.20
C GLY A 268 -2.16 13.89 -1.07
N PHE A 269 -2.39 12.58 -1.02
CA PHE A 269 -1.30 11.64 -0.79
C PHE A 269 -0.48 11.34 -2.05
N SER A 270 0.77 10.95 -1.85
CA SER A 270 1.67 10.44 -2.89
C SER A 270 2.30 9.12 -2.44
N VAL A 271 2.61 8.26 -3.42
CA VAL A 271 3.40 7.04 -3.22
C VAL A 271 4.79 7.10 -3.84
N ASN A 272 5.16 8.24 -4.44
CA ASN A 272 6.47 8.40 -5.07
C ASN A 272 7.60 8.18 -4.06
N GLY A 273 8.68 7.54 -4.51
CA GLY A 273 9.80 7.09 -3.67
C GLY A 273 9.55 5.79 -2.92
N SER A 274 8.42 5.10 -3.15
CA SER A 274 8.18 3.76 -2.62
C SER A 274 8.83 2.67 -3.49
N ASN A 275 9.22 1.56 -2.86
CA ASN A 275 9.64 0.35 -3.56
C ASN A 275 9.45 -0.91 -2.71
N LEU A 276 9.43 -2.04 -3.39
CA LEU A 276 9.41 -3.36 -2.78
C LEU A 276 10.32 -4.30 -3.57
N GLN A 277 11.27 -4.90 -2.85
CA GLN A 277 12.24 -5.86 -3.33
C GLN A 277 11.92 -7.24 -2.76
N VAL A 278 11.94 -8.24 -3.64
CA VAL A 278 11.80 -9.65 -3.32
C VAL A 278 13.08 -10.36 -3.75
N PHE A 279 13.69 -11.11 -2.86
CA PHE A 279 14.99 -11.75 -3.11
C PHE A 279 15.19 -13.00 -2.29
N GLN A 280 16.23 -13.75 -2.62
CA GLN A 280 16.75 -14.79 -1.74
C GLN A 280 17.83 -14.19 -0.84
N THR A 281 17.73 -14.43 0.47
CA THR A 281 18.71 -13.94 1.44
C THR A 281 20.06 -14.64 1.29
N LEU A 282 21.14 -13.93 1.60
CA LEU A 282 22.49 -14.49 1.58
C LEU A 282 22.70 -15.53 2.69
N GLY A 283 23.61 -16.47 2.43
CA GLY A 283 24.10 -17.40 3.44
C GLY A 283 25.06 -16.77 4.45
N GLY A 284 25.50 -17.57 5.42
CA GLY A 284 26.58 -17.22 6.35
C GLY A 284 26.19 -17.17 7.82
N ALA A 285 24.91 -17.22 8.17
CA ALA A 285 24.46 -17.30 9.56
C ALA A 285 24.69 -18.71 10.16
N THR A 286 25.27 -18.79 11.35
CA THR A 286 25.73 -20.05 11.98
C THR A 286 25.12 -20.37 13.35
N ASN A 287 23.95 -19.80 13.69
CA ASN A 287 23.37 -19.89 15.06
C ASN A 287 24.28 -19.30 16.15
N THR A 288 25.22 -18.43 15.77
CA THR A 288 26.15 -17.75 16.67
C THR A 288 25.77 -16.28 16.79
N ASN A 289 26.04 -15.64 17.93
CA ASN A 289 25.78 -14.21 18.16
C ASN A 289 24.33 -13.79 17.87
N GLY A 290 23.38 -14.70 18.09
CA GLY A 290 21.96 -14.44 17.88
C GLY A 290 21.50 -14.47 16.42
N MET A 291 22.32 -14.98 15.49
CA MET A 291 21.97 -15.10 14.07
C MET A 291 21.45 -16.49 13.73
N SER A 292 20.17 -16.63 13.39
CA SER A 292 19.60 -17.93 13.03
C SER A 292 20.09 -18.42 11.67
N SER A 293 20.50 -19.69 11.57
CA SER A 293 20.83 -20.32 10.28
C SER A 293 19.64 -20.37 9.32
N PHE A 294 18.42 -20.21 9.84
CA PHE A 294 17.18 -20.06 9.06
C PHE A 294 17.17 -18.82 8.16
N TYR A 295 18.03 -17.85 8.43
CA TYR A 295 18.15 -16.65 7.61
C TYR A 295 18.86 -16.90 6.29
N ASN A 296 19.51 -18.07 6.13
CA ASN A 296 20.29 -18.38 4.95
C ASN A 296 19.40 -18.91 3.83
N ASN A 297 19.52 -18.33 2.63
CA ASN A 297 18.88 -18.83 1.41
C ASN A 297 17.35 -18.88 1.48
N THR A 298 16.74 -18.01 2.28
CA THR A 298 15.29 -17.91 2.53
C THR A 298 14.67 -16.79 1.68
N LEU A 299 13.35 -16.83 1.48
CA LEU A 299 12.63 -15.73 0.84
C LEU A 299 12.71 -14.47 1.71
N GLY A 300 13.35 -13.44 1.19
CA GLY A 300 13.51 -12.12 1.79
C GLY A 300 12.69 -11.06 1.06
N LEU A 301 12.18 -10.13 1.86
CA LEU A 301 11.51 -8.91 1.42
C LEU A 301 12.25 -7.71 2.02
N SER A 302 12.42 -6.66 1.22
CA SER A 302 12.80 -5.35 1.73
C SER A 302 12.13 -4.25 0.95
N GLY A 303 11.90 -3.08 1.56
CA GLY A 303 11.31 -1.99 0.81
C GLY A 303 10.99 -0.79 1.67
N ILE A 304 10.49 0.25 1.01
CA ILE A 304 10.04 1.47 1.65
C ILE A 304 8.66 1.77 1.09
N LEU A 305 7.69 1.95 1.97
CA LEU A 305 6.35 2.35 1.62
C LEU A 305 6.15 3.78 2.09
N ARG A 306 5.94 4.70 1.15
CA ARG A 306 5.66 6.12 1.41
C ARG A 306 4.23 6.40 1.03
N PHE A 307 3.48 7.00 1.95
CA PHE A 307 2.14 7.52 1.73
C PHE A 307 2.09 8.89 2.40
N ASN A 308 2.40 9.93 1.64
CA ASN A 308 2.64 11.27 2.19
C ASN A 308 1.62 12.26 1.64
N SER A 309 0.85 12.86 2.53
CA SER A 309 -0.18 13.86 2.23
C SER A 309 0.30 15.31 2.41
N GLY A 310 1.55 15.54 2.82
CA GLY A 310 2.12 16.89 2.95
C GLY A 310 2.26 17.37 4.39
N THR A 311 2.69 18.62 4.58
CA THR A 311 3.08 19.19 5.89
C THR A 311 2.40 20.53 6.18
N GLY A 312 1.19 20.71 5.66
CA GLY A 312 0.45 21.96 5.80
C GLY A 312 0.27 22.43 7.24
N THR A 313 0.22 23.75 7.43
CA THR A 313 -0.04 24.38 8.74
C THR A 313 -1.52 24.72 8.95
N THR A 314 -2.37 24.45 7.96
CA THR A 314 -3.80 24.74 7.96
C THR A 314 -4.61 23.49 7.69
N ALA A 315 -5.80 23.39 8.30
CA ALA A 315 -6.73 22.32 7.99
C ALA A 315 -7.29 22.53 6.58
N SER A 316 -7.04 21.56 5.70
CA SER A 316 -7.38 21.62 4.29
C SER A 316 -7.99 20.29 3.87
N ASP A 317 -9.05 20.33 3.08
CA ASP A 317 -9.57 19.09 2.46
C ASP A 317 -8.68 18.60 1.30
N ALA A 318 -7.65 19.36 0.91
CA ALA A 318 -6.66 18.93 -0.07
C ALA A 318 -5.76 17.82 0.49
N ASP A 319 -5.48 17.85 1.79
CA ASP A 319 -4.46 17.02 2.45
C ASP A 319 -5.07 16.37 3.70
N VAL A 320 -6.02 15.46 3.50
CA VAL A 320 -6.78 14.85 4.59
C VAL A 320 -7.16 13.41 4.30
N LEU A 321 -7.01 12.55 5.31
CA LEU A 321 -7.72 11.28 5.39
C LEU A 321 -8.96 11.47 6.26
N ARG A 322 -10.14 11.32 5.65
CA ARG A 322 -11.43 11.37 6.33
C ARG A 322 -12.03 9.98 6.43
N LEU A 323 -12.48 9.64 7.64
CA LEU A 323 -13.20 8.42 7.97
C LEU A 323 -14.55 8.80 8.58
N SER A 324 -15.66 8.47 7.92
CA SER A 324 -17.01 8.89 8.34
C SER A 324 -17.94 7.69 8.46
N THR A 325 -18.73 7.63 9.53
CA THR A 325 -19.77 6.61 9.71
C THR A 325 -21.18 7.20 9.68
N ARG A 326 -21.32 8.53 9.71
CA ARG A 326 -22.61 9.20 9.62
C ARG A 326 -23.18 9.21 8.20
N GLU A 327 -24.03 8.22 7.94
CA GLU A 327 -24.90 8.16 6.78
C GLU A 327 -25.93 9.31 6.75
N CYS A 328 -26.44 9.65 5.57
CA CYS A 328 -27.60 10.55 5.42
C CYS A 328 -28.52 10.14 4.26
N GLY A 329 -29.81 10.39 4.42
CA GLY A 329 -30.88 9.55 3.88
C GLY A 329 -31.40 9.99 2.53
N ALA A 330 -31.27 11.29 2.25
CA ALA A 330 -31.34 11.83 0.90
C ALA A 330 -30.22 12.87 0.76
N GLY A 331 -29.53 12.83 -0.37
CA GLY A 331 -28.41 13.70 -0.71
C GLY A 331 -27.99 13.46 -2.15
N ASN A 332 -27.33 14.44 -2.76
CA ASN A 332 -26.67 14.25 -4.04
C ASN A 332 -25.27 13.64 -3.81
N PRO A 333 -24.54 13.22 -4.86
CA PRO A 333 -23.20 12.65 -4.75
C PRO A 333 -22.13 13.54 -4.06
N ASN A 334 -22.46 14.78 -3.67
CA ASN A 334 -21.60 15.77 -3.02
C ASN A 334 -22.02 16.11 -1.58
N GLY A 335 -23.10 15.55 -1.03
CA GLY A 335 -23.52 15.80 0.36
C GLY A 335 -25.03 15.68 0.64
N CYS A 336 -25.37 15.74 1.93
CA CYS A 336 -26.70 15.50 2.47
C CYS A 336 -27.70 16.64 2.21
N THR A 337 -28.98 16.28 2.02
CA THR A 337 -30.12 17.21 2.06
C THR A 337 -31.11 16.88 3.19
N THR A 338 -31.14 15.65 3.71
CA THR A 338 -31.93 15.27 4.91
C THR A 338 -31.21 14.24 5.79
N GLY A 339 -31.45 14.28 7.11
CA GLY A 339 -30.72 13.52 8.14
C GLY A 339 -31.18 12.09 8.43
N THR A 340 -31.97 11.45 7.57
CA THR A 340 -32.44 10.06 7.79
C THR A 340 -31.30 9.05 7.51
N ALA A 341 -31.23 7.87 8.13
CA ALA A 341 -30.22 6.88 7.75
C ALA A 341 -30.63 6.10 6.47
N GLN A 342 -29.68 5.70 5.63
CA GLN A 342 -29.97 4.87 4.44
C GLN A 342 -30.06 3.39 4.86
N GLY A 343 -31.28 2.91 5.13
CA GLY A 343 -31.61 1.48 5.28
C GLY A 343 -30.63 0.63 6.09
N LEU A 344 -31.00 0.25 7.32
CA LEU A 344 -30.14 -0.45 8.30
C LEU A 344 -29.49 -1.76 7.78
N LEU A 345 -30.08 -2.42 6.77
CA LEU A 345 -29.63 -3.72 6.24
C LEU A 345 -29.27 -3.68 4.75
N ALA A 346 -29.44 -2.54 4.07
CA ALA A 346 -29.27 -2.45 2.62
C ALA A 346 -27.79 -2.14 2.30
N SER A 347 -27.09 -3.06 1.63
CA SER A 347 -25.71 -2.88 1.14
C SER A 347 -25.60 -3.23 -0.33
N PRO A 348 -24.91 -2.41 -1.14
CA PRO A 348 -24.71 -2.74 -2.54
C PRO A 348 -23.93 -4.04 -2.77
N GLY A 349 -23.17 -4.51 -1.76
CA GLY A 349 -22.45 -5.79 -1.81
C GLY A 349 -23.31 -7.02 -1.45
N VAL A 350 -24.54 -6.84 -0.98
CA VAL A 350 -25.43 -7.94 -0.55
C VAL A 350 -26.55 -8.13 -1.57
N SER A 351 -26.56 -9.28 -2.24
CA SER A 351 -27.62 -9.68 -3.16
C SER A 351 -28.98 -9.72 -2.44
N GLY A 352 -30.01 -9.14 -3.07
CA GLY A 352 -31.37 -9.11 -2.51
C GLY A 352 -31.62 -8.08 -1.39
N SER A 353 -30.62 -7.27 -1.01
CA SER A 353 -30.77 -6.27 0.07
C SER A 353 -31.56 -5.00 -0.32
N GLY A 354 -31.89 -4.85 -1.61
CA GLY A 354 -32.59 -3.70 -2.16
C GLY A 354 -31.74 -2.42 -2.31
N ALA A 355 -30.50 -2.39 -1.79
CA ALA A 355 -29.56 -1.30 -2.07
C ALA A 355 -28.87 -1.53 -3.40
N THR A 356 -29.14 -0.64 -4.36
CA THR A 356 -28.53 -0.65 -5.69
C THR A 356 -27.56 0.50 -5.90
N THR A 357 -27.25 1.29 -4.87
CA THR A 357 -26.45 2.52 -4.99
C THR A 357 -25.52 2.73 -3.80
N ALA A 358 -24.35 3.31 -4.04
CA ALA A 358 -23.40 3.63 -2.98
C ALA A 358 -23.97 4.64 -1.95
N PRO A 359 -23.58 4.54 -0.67
CA PRO A 359 -24.15 5.35 0.39
C PRO A 359 -23.62 6.80 0.43
N ASN A 360 -24.45 7.70 0.96
CA ASN A 360 -24.12 9.10 1.15
C ASN A 360 -23.79 9.41 2.61
N PHE A 361 -22.83 10.32 2.83
CA PHE A 361 -22.33 10.70 4.16
C PHE A 361 -22.35 12.22 4.37
N SER A 362 -22.47 12.60 5.64
CA SER A 362 -22.42 14.00 6.09
C SER A 362 -21.04 14.61 5.86
N PRO A 363 -20.89 15.66 5.04
CA PRO A 363 -19.57 16.19 4.66
C PRO A 363 -18.76 16.73 5.85
N ASP A 364 -19.42 17.14 6.92
CA ASP A 364 -18.76 17.79 8.08
C ASP A 364 -18.56 16.84 9.29
N GLU A 365 -19.01 15.59 9.19
CA GLU A 365 -18.84 14.58 10.25
C GLU A 365 -17.76 13.56 9.89
N GLY A 366 -17.15 13.00 10.93
CA GLY A 366 -16.16 11.94 10.85
C GLY A 366 -14.89 12.27 11.62
N LEU A 367 -13.94 11.35 11.54
CA LEU A 367 -12.56 11.55 11.94
C LEU A 367 -11.80 12.13 10.74
N PHE A 368 -11.19 13.30 10.92
CA PHE A 368 -10.35 13.96 9.94
C PHE A 368 -8.90 13.89 10.42
N ILE A 369 -8.02 13.33 9.61
CA ILE A 369 -6.59 13.22 9.87
C ILE A 369 -5.89 14.07 8.81
N TYR A 370 -5.57 15.32 9.16
CA TYR A 370 -4.91 16.25 8.26
C TYR A 370 -3.42 15.92 8.12
N ASN A 371 -2.87 16.10 6.91
CA ASN A 371 -1.44 15.95 6.64
C ASN A 371 -0.86 14.61 7.12
N LEU A 372 -1.58 13.51 6.88
CA LEU A 372 -1.09 12.18 7.22
C LEU A 372 0.10 11.81 6.33
N ASN A 373 1.23 11.54 6.95
CA ASN A 373 2.41 11.00 6.29
C ASN A 373 2.82 9.70 6.98
N THR A 374 2.97 8.64 6.19
CA THR A 374 3.40 7.33 6.64
C THR A 374 4.56 6.89 5.78
N ASN A 375 5.74 6.75 6.39
CA ASN A 375 6.96 6.31 5.74
C ASN A 375 7.47 5.07 6.47
N LEU A 376 7.17 3.90 5.94
CA LEU A 376 7.48 2.61 6.55
C LEU A 376 8.67 1.98 5.85
N VAL A 377 9.76 1.78 6.59
CA VAL A 377 10.93 1.03 6.15
C VAL A 377 10.77 -0.43 6.58
N LEU A 378 10.63 -1.31 5.60
CA LEU A 378 10.47 -2.75 5.77
C LEU A 378 11.83 -3.44 5.56
N GLY A 379 12.73 -3.32 6.54
CA GLY A 379 14.04 -3.98 6.48
C GLY A 379 14.95 -3.50 5.33
N SER A 380 15.96 -4.29 5.01
CA SER A 380 16.96 -4.02 3.96
C SER A 380 17.54 -5.34 3.41
N LEU A 381 18.35 -5.28 2.36
CA LEU A 381 18.99 -6.49 1.79
C LEU A 381 19.87 -7.26 2.79
N TYR A 382 20.38 -6.58 3.83
CA TYR A 382 21.21 -7.14 4.90
C TYR A 382 20.49 -7.17 6.27
N GLN A 383 19.19 -6.86 6.28
CA GLN A 383 18.26 -7.06 7.40
C GLN A 383 16.84 -7.32 6.84
N PRO A 384 16.63 -8.46 6.16
CA PRO A 384 15.40 -8.74 5.44
C PRO A 384 14.23 -9.04 6.39
N LEU A 385 13.02 -8.76 5.91
CA LEU A 385 11.80 -9.44 6.36
C LEU A 385 11.75 -10.81 5.69
N ILE A 386 11.78 -11.89 6.46
CA ILE A 386 11.79 -13.26 5.96
C ILE A 386 10.48 -13.97 6.28
N LEU A 387 10.08 -14.83 5.35
CA LEU A 387 9.02 -15.80 5.55
C LEU A 387 9.66 -17.18 5.61
N GLY A 388 9.24 -17.99 6.57
CA GLY A 388 9.42 -19.43 6.40
C GLY A 388 8.73 -20.25 7.46
N SER A 389 9.07 -21.54 7.52
CA SER A 389 8.37 -22.52 8.34
C SER A 389 9.34 -23.41 9.10
N ASP A 390 8.94 -23.83 10.30
CA ASP A 390 9.58 -24.91 11.05
C ASP A 390 8.98 -26.29 10.71
N GLY A 391 8.13 -26.37 9.69
CA GLY A 391 7.38 -27.56 9.27
C GLY A 391 6.02 -27.72 9.96
N LYS A 392 5.71 -26.92 10.98
CA LYS A 392 4.40 -26.91 11.68
C LYS A 392 3.75 -25.53 11.68
N ASN A 393 4.56 -24.50 11.87
CA ASN A 393 4.16 -23.11 11.93
C ASN A 393 4.83 -22.34 10.81
N PHE A 394 4.17 -21.28 10.35
CA PHE A 394 4.82 -20.26 9.54
C PHE A 394 5.24 -19.11 10.45
N SER A 395 6.38 -18.51 10.14
CA SER A 395 6.91 -17.35 10.83
C SER A 395 7.20 -16.24 9.83
N LEU A 396 6.84 -15.03 10.25
CA LEU A 396 7.21 -13.77 9.63
C LEU A 396 8.22 -13.10 10.57
N GLU A 397 9.44 -12.89 10.10
CA GLU A 397 10.53 -12.43 10.95
C GLU A 397 11.33 -11.31 10.27
N ILE A 398 11.57 -10.19 10.94
CA ILE A 398 12.60 -9.24 10.52
C ILE A 398 13.90 -9.70 11.14
N ALA A 399 14.89 -10.02 10.30
CA ALA A 399 16.16 -10.57 10.74
C ALA A 399 16.81 -9.67 11.80
N ARG A 400 17.43 -10.31 12.80
CA ARG A 400 18.18 -9.60 13.84
C ARG A 400 19.38 -8.87 13.24
N ILE A 401 19.68 -7.68 13.73
CA ILE A 401 20.92 -6.97 13.39
C ILE A 401 22.13 -7.67 14.03
N PRO A 402 23.08 -8.21 13.25
CA PRO A 402 24.32 -8.76 13.80
C PRO A 402 25.22 -7.69 14.41
N ASN A 403 26.01 -8.10 15.40
CA ASN A 403 27.14 -7.31 15.90
C ASN A 403 28.32 -7.35 14.91
N LYS A 404 28.12 -6.75 13.74
CA LYS A 404 29.10 -6.65 12.64
C LYS A 404 29.08 -5.23 12.09
N VAL A 405 30.23 -4.54 12.13
CA VAL A 405 30.33 -3.10 11.82
C VAL A 405 29.86 -2.78 10.42
N GLU A 406 30.12 -3.65 9.44
CA GLU A 406 29.70 -3.44 8.06
C GLU A 406 28.17 -3.47 7.89
N ILE A 407 27.43 -4.04 8.85
CA ILE A 407 25.96 -4.09 8.87
C ILE A 407 25.40 -3.01 9.78
N TYR A 408 25.79 -2.97 11.06
CA TYR A 408 25.15 -2.05 12.00
C TYR A 408 25.40 -0.59 11.65
N SER A 409 26.55 -0.25 11.05
CA SER A 409 26.85 1.11 10.61
C SER A 409 25.93 1.57 9.49
N LYS A 410 25.37 0.64 8.70
CA LYS A 410 24.41 0.93 7.63
C LYS A 410 22.96 1.01 8.12
N ILE A 411 22.69 0.65 9.37
CA ILE A 411 21.34 0.63 9.96
C ILE A 411 21.19 1.75 10.98
N TYR A 412 22.14 1.88 11.90
CA TYR A 412 22.07 2.86 12.98
C TYR A 412 22.44 4.27 12.51
N THR A 413 21.90 5.24 13.23
CA THR A 413 22.18 6.67 13.10
C THR A 413 23.02 7.09 14.29
N ARG A 414 24.05 7.93 14.07
CA ARG A 414 24.76 8.58 15.17
C ARG A 414 23.98 9.81 15.61
N TYR A 415 23.59 9.85 16.88
CA TYR A 415 22.91 11.01 17.47
C TYR A 415 23.91 11.97 18.13
N ALA A 416 23.52 13.24 18.22
CA ALA A 416 24.33 14.27 18.86
C ALA A 416 24.66 13.89 20.31
N GLY A 417 25.95 13.90 20.67
CA GLY A 417 26.45 13.54 22.00
C GLY A 417 27.02 12.12 22.12
N ASP A 418 26.88 11.27 21.08
CA ASP A 418 27.52 9.95 21.05
C ASP A 418 28.99 10.07 20.57
N THR A 419 29.92 9.75 21.46
CA THR A 419 31.38 9.77 21.20
C THR A 419 32.03 8.38 21.26
N GLY A 420 31.24 7.30 21.30
CA GLY A 420 31.72 5.95 21.62
C GLY A 420 32.72 5.36 20.61
N ASP A 421 32.55 5.63 19.31
CA ASP A 421 33.32 5.01 18.23
C ASP A 421 33.60 5.98 17.06
N SER A 422 34.31 7.07 17.34
CA SER A 422 34.58 8.18 16.40
C SER A 422 35.10 7.82 15.00
N THR A 423 35.66 6.62 14.80
CA THR A 423 36.17 6.14 13.51
C THR A 423 35.11 5.48 12.63
N VAL A 424 33.94 5.12 13.18
CA VAL A 424 32.84 4.51 12.44
C VAL A 424 31.97 5.59 11.82
N THR A 425 31.65 5.42 10.54
CA THR A 425 30.68 6.26 9.83
C THR A 425 29.33 5.55 9.83
N TYR A 426 28.30 6.19 10.36
CA TYR A 426 26.94 5.69 10.40
C TYR A 426 26.11 6.29 9.27
N TYR A 427 25.42 5.43 8.52
CA TYR A 427 24.63 5.79 7.36
C TYR A 427 23.13 5.75 7.64
N GLY A 428 22.68 5.14 8.74
CA GLY A 428 21.25 5.07 9.07
C GLY A 428 20.64 6.46 9.20
N SER A 429 19.39 6.59 8.76
CA SER A 429 18.61 7.80 8.89
C SER A 429 17.12 7.49 8.86
N THR A 430 16.34 8.39 9.44
CA THR A 430 14.89 8.30 9.40
C THR A 430 14.35 8.69 8.03
N CYS A 431 13.48 7.84 7.48
CA CYS A 431 12.70 8.19 6.31
C CYS A 431 11.44 8.92 6.76
N ASN A 432 11.29 10.18 6.36
CA ASN A 432 10.13 11.00 6.67
C ASN A 432 9.61 11.78 5.45
N VAL A 433 8.60 12.61 5.68
CA VAL A 433 7.96 13.42 4.63
C VAL A 433 8.92 14.42 3.96
N PHE A 434 9.91 14.95 4.70
CA PHE A 434 10.87 15.91 4.16
C PHE A 434 12.06 15.23 3.48
N THR A 435 12.55 14.12 4.01
CA THR A 435 13.75 13.44 3.51
C THR A 435 13.72 11.95 3.81
N CYS A 436 14.04 11.12 2.81
CA CYS A 436 14.08 9.67 2.92
C CYS A 436 15.43 9.09 2.45
N GLY A 437 16.52 9.59 3.01
CA GLY A 437 17.87 9.19 2.61
C GLY A 437 18.41 9.95 1.39
N THR A 438 19.59 9.54 0.92
CA THR A 438 20.31 10.17 -0.19
C THR A 438 20.14 9.38 -1.49
N SER A 439 19.81 10.07 -2.59
CA SER A 439 19.80 9.48 -3.94
C SER A 439 21.18 9.55 -4.61
N THR A 440 21.47 8.61 -5.50
CA THR A 440 22.60 8.69 -6.43
C THR A 440 22.26 9.52 -7.68
N LEU A 441 20.98 9.84 -7.90
CA LEU A 441 20.48 10.64 -9.00
C LEU A 441 20.16 12.06 -8.52
N ALA A 442 20.71 13.05 -9.20
CA ALA A 442 20.48 14.45 -8.88
C ALA A 442 18.99 14.82 -9.06
N GLY A 443 18.46 15.63 -8.13
CA GLY A 443 17.05 16.06 -8.14
C GLY A 443 16.07 15.11 -7.44
N TYR A 444 16.53 13.97 -6.94
CA TYR A 444 15.69 13.00 -6.23
C TYR A 444 16.14 12.78 -4.79
N GLN A 445 15.19 12.46 -3.93
CA GLN A 445 15.45 11.98 -2.58
C GLN A 445 15.85 10.51 -2.62
N GLY A 446 16.50 10.04 -1.55
CA GLY A 446 16.72 8.62 -1.35
C GLY A 446 15.40 7.84 -1.23
N GLY A 447 15.55 6.53 -1.16
CA GLY A 447 14.44 5.59 -1.05
C GLY A 447 14.57 4.46 -2.05
N SER A 448 15.10 4.76 -3.24
CA SER A 448 15.36 3.74 -4.27
C SER A 448 16.29 2.63 -3.78
N PRO A 449 16.09 1.39 -4.26
CA PRO A 449 17.07 0.33 -4.10
C PRO A 449 18.47 0.77 -4.56
N ARG A 450 19.47 0.58 -3.69
CA ARG A 450 20.87 0.74 -4.09
C ARG A 450 21.37 -0.55 -4.73
N ASN A 451 22.21 -0.39 -5.75
CA ASN A 451 22.86 -1.49 -6.46
C ASN A 451 24.30 -1.74 -6.00
N ASP A 452 24.84 -0.89 -5.12
CA ASP A 452 26.18 -1.05 -4.57
C ASP A 452 26.27 -0.47 -3.15
N TYR A 453 26.79 -1.27 -2.23
CA TYR A 453 27.01 -0.95 -0.81
C TYR A 453 28.49 -0.89 -0.42
N GLY A 454 29.39 -0.83 -1.41
CA GLY A 454 30.82 -0.62 -1.22
C GLY A 454 31.13 0.80 -0.70
N SER A 455 32.27 0.97 -0.02
CA SER A 455 32.67 2.24 0.58
C SER A 455 32.80 3.39 -0.42
N SER A 456 33.22 3.12 -1.66
CA SER A 456 33.27 4.11 -2.75
C SER A 456 31.89 4.60 -3.19
N SER A 457 30.87 3.77 -3.01
CA SER A 457 29.47 4.00 -3.43
C SER A 457 28.60 4.52 -2.28
N LEU A 458 29.19 4.61 -1.07
CA LEU A 458 28.62 5.18 0.15
C LEU A 458 29.61 6.19 0.75
N PRO A 459 29.81 7.37 0.13
CA PRO A 459 30.60 8.44 0.73
C PRO A 459 30.00 8.89 2.07
N ALA A 460 30.81 9.51 2.93
CA ALA A 460 30.47 9.81 4.32
C ALA A 460 29.20 10.66 4.54
N ASN A 461 28.77 11.43 3.53
CA ASN A 461 27.54 12.22 3.57
C ASN A 461 26.29 11.46 3.13
N THR A 462 26.41 10.17 2.83
CA THR A 462 25.29 9.33 2.40
C THR A 462 24.42 8.96 3.59
N THR A 463 23.10 9.05 3.40
CA THR A 463 22.13 8.53 4.35
C THR A 463 21.27 7.43 3.71
N LEU A 464 21.00 6.37 4.48
CA LEU A 464 20.20 5.22 4.12
C LEU A 464 18.89 5.25 4.94
N PRO A 465 17.73 5.11 4.28
CA PRO A 465 16.44 5.08 4.97
C PRO A 465 16.29 3.75 5.73
N THR A 466 16.49 3.79 7.05
CA THR A 466 16.49 2.59 7.90
C THR A 466 15.48 2.67 9.04
N HIS A 467 15.03 3.88 9.38
CA HIS A 467 14.03 4.10 10.41
C HIS A 467 12.75 4.65 9.77
N SER A 468 11.61 4.21 10.29
CA SER A 468 10.28 4.61 9.83
C SER A 468 9.80 5.86 10.56
N SER A 469 8.84 6.56 9.96
CA SER A 469 8.13 7.67 10.59
C SER A 469 6.65 7.69 10.21
N ILE A 470 5.84 8.17 11.14
CA ILE A 470 4.43 8.51 10.93
C ILE A 470 4.23 9.91 11.51
N SER A 471 3.67 10.81 10.73
CA SER A 471 3.32 12.14 11.20
C SER A 471 1.92 12.51 10.80
N ILE A 472 1.26 13.27 11.66
CA ILE A 472 -0.08 13.79 11.45
C ILE A 472 -0.02 15.29 11.74
N GLY A 473 -0.59 16.06 10.83
CA GLY A 473 -0.79 17.48 11.06
C GLY A 473 0.43 18.35 10.75
N SER A 474 0.49 19.48 11.44
CA SER A 474 1.55 20.47 11.26
C SER A 474 2.85 19.99 11.89
N VAL A 475 3.85 19.71 11.04
CA VAL A 475 5.15 19.18 11.45
C VAL A 475 6.29 19.89 10.77
N THR A 476 7.44 19.96 11.45
CA THR A 476 8.68 20.54 10.92
C THR A 476 9.83 19.56 11.04
N GLN A 477 10.87 19.76 10.24
CA GLN A 477 12.10 18.99 10.33
C GLN A 477 13.03 19.62 11.37
N GLY A 478 13.44 18.83 12.36
CA GLY A 478 14.42 19.18 13.38
C GLY A 478 15.83 18.65 13.09
N ALA A 479 16.67 18.63 14.12
CA ALA A 479 18.03 18.09 14.02
C ALA A 479 18.04 16.59 13.70
N ASN A 480 19.11 16.11 13.05
CA ASN A 480 19.31 14.70 12.69
C ASN A 480 18.18 14.09 11.84
N ASN A 481 17.49 14.92 11.06
CA ASN A 481 16.36 14.50 10.22
C ASN A 481 15.20 13.89 11.04
N LEU A 482 14.98 14.38 12.27
CA LEU A 482 13.83 14.01 13.08
C LEU A 482 12.67 15.00 12.91
N LEU A 483 11.44 14.53 13.02
CA LEU A 483 10.23 15.34 12.94
C LEU A 483 9.86 15.95 14.30
N ILE A 484 9.33 17.17 14.26
CA ILE A 484 8.80 17.89 15.42
C ILE A 484 7.35 18.26 15.14
N ALA A 485 6.43 17.74 15.96
CA ALA A 485 5.02 18.12 15.98
C ALA A 485 4.84 19.55 16.49
N ASP A 486 4.03 20.36 15.81
CA ASP A 486 3.64 21.67 16.29
C ASP A 486 2.76 21.54 17.55
N LYS A 487 3.15 22.28 18.59
CA LYS A 487 2.48 22.32 19.90
C LYS A 487 1.70 23.61 20.14
N SER A 488 1.68 24.51 19.14
CA SER A 488 0.95 25.76 19.22
C SER A 488 -0.57 25.53 19.29
N ALA A 489 -1.31 26.52 19.78
CA ALA A 489 -2.77 26.50 19.77
C ALA A 489 -3.37 26.45 18.35
N SER A 490 -2.58 26.79 17.32
CA SER A 490 -2.95 26.71 15.91
C SER A 490 -2.59 25.38 15.25
N ALA A 491 -1.97 24.44 15.97
CA ALA A 491 -1.57 23.16 15.41
C ALA A 491 -2.77 22.40 14.85
N VAL A 492 -2.67 21.95 13.61
CA VAL A 492 -3.68 21.12 12.94
C VAL A 492 -3.23 19.66 13.02
N GLY A 493 -4.14 18.71 13.15
CA GLY A 493 -3.82 17.28 13.03
C GLY A 493 -5.05 16.39 13.04
N ILE A 494 -5.31 15.68 14.14
CA ILE A 494 -6.50 14.83 14.26
C ILE A 494 -7.69 15.68 14.72
N SER A 495 -8.81 15.63 14.00
CA SER A 495 -10.04 16.34 14.36
C SER A 495 -11.25 15.42 14.31
N PHE A 496 -12.09 15.48 15.34
CA PHE A 496 -13.45 14.96 15.29
C PHE A 496 -14.37 16.04 14.75
N GLY A 497 -15.00 15.79 13.60
CA GLY A 497 -15.68 16.81 12.81
C GLY A 497 -14.71 17.64 11.98
N LYS A 498 -15.22 18.20 10.89
CA LYS A 498 -14.43 19.00 9.95
C LYS A 498 -13.93 20.28 10.61
N ALA A 499 -12.64 20.56 10.53
CA ALA A 499 -12.09 21.79 11.11
C ALA A 499 -12.79 23.05 10.58
N GLY A 500 -13.05 24.01 11.47
CA GLY A 500 -13.78 25.24 11.14
C GLY A 500 -15.31 25.11 11.17
N THR A 501 -15.85 23.92 11.43
CA THR A 501 -17.30 23.71 11.64
C THR A 501 -17.66 23.70 13.13
N SER A 502 -18.93 24.02 13.44
CA SER A 502 -19.42 24.03 14.82
C SER A 502 -19.38 22.62 15.42
N GLY A 503 -18.73 22.48 16.58
CA GLY A 503 -18.59 21.20 17.29
C GLY A 503 -17.35 20.40 16.88
N ALA A 504 -16.55 20.88 15.93
CA ALA A 504 -15.28 20.25 15.59
C ALA A 504 -14.29 20.35 16.75
N THR A 505 -13.63 19.23 17.07
CA THR A 505 -12.70 19.12 18.19
C THR A 505 -11.34 18.65 17.67
N ASN A 506 -10.38 19.57 17.63
CA ASN A 506 -9.00 19.33 17.19
C ASN A 506 -8.15 18.81 18.35
N MET A 507 -7.52 17.66 18.14
CA MET A 507 -6.66 16.95 19.10
C MET A 507 -5.16 17.24 18.87
N GLY A 508 -4.83 18.09 17.91
CA GLY A 508 -3.47 18.53 17.62
C GLY A 508 -2.71 17.61 16.68
N SER A 509 -1.43 17.94 16.48
CA SER A 509 -0.49 17.20 15.64
C SER A 509 0.22 16.08 16.41
N ALA A 510 0.70 15.07 15.69
CA ALA A 510 1.40 13.94 16.30
C ALA A 510 2.55 13.46 15.41
N VAL A 511 3.62 12.97 16.04
CA VAL A 511 4.79 12.41 15.36
C VAL A 511 5.21 11.13 16.09
N ILE A 512 5.38 10.06 15.33
CA ILE A 512 6.12 8.86 15.70
C ILE A 512 7.30 8.80 14.75
N ASP A 513 8.51 8.89 15.28
CA ASP A 513 9.69 9.05 14.45
C ASP A 513 10.85 8.22 14.95
N GLY A 514 11.76 7.86 14.04
CA GLY A 514 12.91 7.02 14.35
C GLY A 514 12.53 5.58 14.70
N LEU A 515 11.40 5.05 14.20
CA LEU A 515 10.99 3.68 14.48
C LEU A 515 11.91 2.69 13.75
N LEU A 516 12.77 2.02 14.52
CA LEU A 516 13.65 0.95 14.04
C LEU A 516 13.23 -0.40 14.64
N ILE A 517 13.06 -1.40 13.77
CA ILE A 517 12.85 -2.78 14.20
C ILE A 517 14.21 -3.47 14.21
N GLN A 518 14.76 -3.73 15.40
CA GLN A 518 16.03 -4.46 15.52
C GLN A 518 15.87 -5.95 15.23
N HIS A 519 14.74 -6.51 15.69
CA HIS A 519 14.34 -7.90 15.50
C HIS A 519 12.85 -8.01 15.84
N MET A 520 12.06 -8.68 15.01
CA MET A 520 10.66 -8.98 15.28
C MET A 520 10.35 -10.34 14.70
N LYS A 521 9.68 -11.21 15.46
CA LYS A 521 9.22 -12.51 14.98
C LYS A 521 7.77 -12.72 15.38
N ILE A 522 6.93 -12.98 14.39
CA ILE A 522 5.55 -13.42 14.56
C ILE A 522 5.49 -14.86 14.06
N THR A 523 4.99 -15.78 14.86
CA THR A 523 4.88 -17.20 14.50
C THR A 523 3.46 -17.65 14.74
N THR A 524 2.88 -18.39 13.80
CA THR A 524 1.57 -19.02 14.01
C THR A 524 1.69 -20.04 15.14
N ALA A 525 0.62 -20.21 15.92
CA ALA A 525 0.54 -21.29 16.91
C ALA A 525 -0.46 -22.34 16.40
N GLY A 526 0.02 -23.32 15.63
CA GLY A 526 -0.76 -24.44 15.12
C GLY A 526 -1.60 -24.10 13.88
N LEU A 527 -1.20 -24.67 12.74
CA LEU A 527 -2.12 -25.00 11.63
C LEU A 527 -2.56 -26.46 11.75
#